data_AF-A0A2V2SY23-F1
#
_entry.id   AF-A0A2V2SY23-F1
#
_cell.length_a   1.000
_cell.length_b   1.000
_cell.length_c   1.000
_cell.angle_alpha   90.00
_cell.angle_beta   90.00
_cell.angle_gamma   90.00
#
_symmetry.space_group_name_H-M   'P 1'
#
loop_
_entity.id
_entity.type
_entity.pdbx_description
1 polymer ?
#
loop_
_entity_poly.entity_id
_entity_poly.type
_entity_poly.pdbx_seq_one_letter_code
_entity_poly.pdbx_strand_id
1 'polypeptide(L)'
;MHNLETATLKLGVFRPFDSLGQALVAAALHRQHEVSALVEDLNSLRARPGLRCKLGGLASSVEVSEAVMGLDVIFAMLGDQPPQQLPPQCGALIDGALRAGVPRLFLVGHWQWLVAPQDAADEQLGAGLARSLEVSGLDWTLVETPALVEGLRIDDFSRTAAPVDVASQQALACAEALLDEVRLGLHRRQCLRLRDPGS
;
A
#
# COMPACT_ATOMS: atom_id res chain seq x y z
N MET A 1 -9.64 32.45 -10.44
CA MET A 1 -9.19 31.19 -11.04
C MET A 1 -8.37 30.47 -9.98
N HIS A 2 -8.95 29.52 -9.25
CA HIS A 2 -8.21 28.70 -8.28
C HIS A 2 -7.55 27.58 -9.07
N ASN A 3 -6.23 27.66 -9.26
CA ASN A 3 -5.46 26.49 -9.64
C ASN A 3 -5.54 25.52 -8.46
N LEU A 4 -6.39 24.51 -8.55
CA LEU A 4 -6.32 23.31 -7.72
C LEU A 4 -5.11 22.52 -8.19
N GLU A 5 -3.90 23.03 -7.91
CA GLU A 5 -2.69 22.21 -7.97
C GLU A 5 -2.87 21.13 -6.90
N THR A 6 -3.16 19.90 -7.33
CA THR A 6 -3.11 18.74 -6.45
C THR A 6 -1.71 18.72 -5.84
N ALA A 7 -1.61 18.87 -4.52
CA ALA A 7 -0.32 18.84 -3.85
C ALA A 7 0.45 17.57 -4.25
N THR A 8 1.69 17.72 -4.70
CA THR A 8 2.56 16.60 -5.05
C THR A 8 2.87 15.82 -3.78
N LEU A 9 2.32 14.62 -3.66
CA LEU A 9 2.59 13.70 -2.55
C LEU A 9 3.86 12.88 -2.81
N LYS A 10 4.55 12.53 -1.72
CA LYS A 10 5.66 11.57 -1.70
C LYS A 10 5.18 10.24 -1.14
N LEU A 11 5.00 9.27 -2.03
CA LEU A 11 4.51 7.93 -1.70
C LEU A 11 5.66 6.95 -1.55
N GLY A 12 5.61 6.12 -0.51
CA GLY A 12 6.40 4.90 -0.37
C GLY A 12 5.54 3.68 -0.63
N VAL A 13 5.99 2.75 -1.46
CA VAL A 13 5.30 1.48 -1.68
C VAL A 13 6.25 0.34 -1.37
N PHE A 14 6.02 -0.37 -0.26
CA PHE A 14 6.75 -1.59 0.07
C PHE A 14 6.24 -2.76 -0.77
N ARG A 15 7.17 -3.52 -1.34
CA ARG A 15 6.91 -4.73 -2.12
C ARG A 15 5.87 -4.54 -3.25
N PRO A 16 6.03 -3.56 -4.15
CA PRO A 16 5.05 -3.29 -5.21
C PRO A 16 5.11 -4.34 -6.33
N PHE A 17 5.13 -5.64 -6.03
CA PHE A 17 5.33 -6.72 -7.02
C PHE A 17 4.03 -7.30 -7.54
N ASP A 18 2.96 -7.18 -6.75
CA ASP A 18 1.62 -7.62 -7.13
C ASP A 18 0.97 -6.65 -8.12
N SER A 19 -0.09 -7.11 -8.78
CA SER A 19 -0.80 -6.34 -9.78
C SER A 19 -1.35 -5.02 -9.25
N LEU A 20 -1.82 -5.00 -7.99
CA LEU A 20 -2.30 -3.77 -7.35
C LEU A 20 -1.15 -2.80 -7.06
N GLY A 21 -0.01 -3.28 -6.57
CA GLY A 21 1.17 -2.44 -6.32
C GLY A 21 1.72 -1.84 -7.61
N GLN A 22 1.78 -2.63 -8.68
CA GLN A 22 2.19 -2.16 -10.01
C GLN A 22 1.20 -1.12 -10.57
N ALA A 23 -0.10 -1.36 -10.45
CA ALA A 23 -1.14 -0.40 -10.83
C ALA A 23 -1.07 0.89 -10.00
N LEU A 24 -0.82 0.79 -8.69
CA LEU A 24 -0.68 1.93 -7.77
C LEU A 24 0.51 2.80 -8.16
N VAL A 25 1.66 2.19 -8.44
CA VAL A 25 2.83 2.92 -8.93
C VAL A 25 2.51 3.61 -10.25
N ALA A 26 1.89 2.92 -11.21
CA ALA A 26 1.52 3.51 -12.49
C ALA A 26 0.55 4.70 -12.34
N ALA A 27 -0.51 4.55 -11.54
CA ALA A 27 -1.50 5.59 -11.29
C ALA A 27 -0.89 6.81 -10.58
N ALA A 28 -0.03 6.59 -9.58
CA ALA A 28 0.62 7.67 -8.84
C ALA A 28 1.59 8.47 -9.73
N LEU A 29 2.36 7.78 -10.57
CA LEU A 29 3.22 8.43 -11.57
C LEU A 29 2.39 9.21 -12.60
N HIS A 30 1.23 8.68 -13.01
CA HIS A 30 0.32 9.38 -13.92
C HIS A 30 -0.23 10.68 -13.30
N ARG A 31 -0.52 10.67 -12.00
CA ARG A 31 -0.93 11.85 -11.21
C ARG A 31 0.24 12.76 -10.80
N GLN A 32 1.44 12.54 -11.34
CA GLN A 32 2.66 13.34 -11.09
C GLN A 32 3.09 13.36 -9.61
N HIS A 33 2.79 12.30 -8.87
CA HIS A 33 3.31 12.13 -7.51
C HIS A 33 4.74 11.56 -7.53
N GLU A 34 5.49 11.83 -6.46
CA GLU A 34 6.80 11.22 -6.27
C GLU A 34 6.62 9.82 -5.67
N VAL A 35 7.05 8.78 -6.39
CA VAL A 35 6.91 7.40 -5.92
C VAL A 35 8.28 6.79 -5.60
N SER A 36 8.42 6.26 -4.39
CA SER A 36 9.55 5.46 -3.95
C SER A 36 9.11 4.01 -3.76
N ALA A 37 9.57 3.10 -4.62
CA ALA A 37 9.45 1.67 -4.39
C ALA A 37 10.48 1.26 -3.33
N LEU A 38 9.98 0.64 -2.25
CA LEU A 38 10.77 0.17 -1.12
C LEU A 38 10.87 -1.35 -1.23
N VAL A 39 12.09 -1.82 -1.50
CA VAL A 39 12.37 -3.23 -1.80
C VAL A 39 13.60 -3.71 -1.04
N GLU A 40 13.67 -5.01 -0.76
CA GLU A 40 14.82 -5.63 -0.10
C GLU A 40 16.00 -5.83 -1.06
N ASP A 41 15.72 -6.01 -2.35
CA ASP A 41 16.73 -6.11 -3.41
C ASP A 41 16.44 -5.06 -4.49
N LEU A 42 17.38 -4.13 -4.71
CA LEU A 42 17.27 -3.08 -5.73
C LEU A 42 17.26 -3.65 -7.16
N ASN A 43 17.70 -4.89 -7.38
CA ASN A 43 17.64 -5.55 -8.68
C ASN A 43 16.28 -6.17 -9.00
N SER A 44 15.38 -6.26 -8.02
CA SER A 44 14.03 -6.80 -8.18
C SER A 44 13.12 -5.92 -9.07
N LEU A 45 13.47 -4.63 -9.21
CA LEU A 45 12.73 -3.67 -10.02
C LEU A 45 13.61 -3.05 -11.09
N ARG A 46 13.10 -3.05 -12.34
CA ARG A 46 13.75 -2.34 -13.43
C ARG A 46 13.65 -0.83 -13.19
N ALA A 47 14.79 -0.14 -13.17
CA ALA A 47 14.84 1.32 -13.06
C ALA A 47 14.04 2.01 -14.19
N ARG A 48 13.29 3.06 -13.84
CA ARG A 48 12.42 3.80 -14.76
C ARG A 48 12.41 5.30 -14.43
N PRO A 49 12.23 6.19 -15.43
CA PRO A 49 12.03 7.61 -15.17
C PRO A 49 10.83 7.85 -14.25
N GLY A 50 11.00 8.68 -13.23
CA GLY A 50 9.92 9.04 -12.27
C GLY A 50 9.77 8.08 -11.09
N LEU A 51 10.24 6.83 -11.19
CA LEU A 51 10.23 5.87 -10.09
C LEU A 51 11.59 5.86 -9.38
N ARG A 52 11.60 6.15 -8.07
CA ARG A 52 12.79 5.96 -7.23
C ARG A 52 12.73 4.56 -6.60
N CYS A 53 13.85 3.87 -6.54
CA CYS A 53 13.98 2.64 -5.75
C CYS A 53 14.84 2.92 -4.52
N LYS A 54 14.38 2.51 -3.35
CA LYS A 54 15.16 2.56 -2.10
C LYS A 54 15.17 1.17 -1.46
N LEU A 55 16.23 0.89 -0.72
CA LEU A 55 16.24 -0.26 0.17
C LEU A 55 15.22 -0.01 1.30
N GLY A 56 14.40 -1.01 1.56
CA GLY A 56 13.40 -0.96 2.62
C GLY A 56 12.89 -2.35 2.94
N GLY A 57 13.38 -2.89 4.06
CA GLY A 57 12.91 -4.15 4.64
C GLY A 57 11.79 -3.92 5.65
N LEU A 58 11.05 -4.99 5.93
CA LEU A 58 10.01 -5.03 6.98
C LEU A 58 10.47 -5.81 8.22
N ALA A 59 11.77 -6.11 8.30
CA ALA A 59 12.36 -6.91 9.38
C ALA A 59 12.44 -6.14 10.71
N SER A 60 12.58 -4.81 10.67
CA SER A 60 12.68 -3.98 11.86
C SER A 60 12.10 -2.58 11.64
N SER A 61 11.66 -1.94 12.72
CA SER A 61 11.13 -0.57 12.68
C SER A 61 12.20 0.48 12.33
N VAL A 62 13.47 0.16 12.57
CA VAL A 62 14.60 1.02 12.19
C VAL A 62 14.73 1.07 10.67
N GLU A 63 14.80 -0.09 10.02
CA GLU A 63 14.87 -0.18 8.55
C GLU A 63 13.67 0.50 7.88
N VAL A 64 12.46 0.26 8.40
CA VAL A 64 11.25 0.95 7.91
C VAL A 64 11.41 2.46 8.04
N SER A 65 11.82 2.96 9.21
CA SER A 65 11.90 4.40 9.46
C SER A 65 12.92 5.12 8.55
N GLU A 66 14.05 4.48 8.27
CA GLU A 66 15.08 5.02 7.38
C GLU A 66 14.59 5.05 5.93
N ALA A 67 13.86 4.02 5.50
CA ALA A 67 13.31 3.92 4.15
C ALA A 67 12.21 4.96 3.88
N VAL A 68 11.37 5.25 4.88
CA VAL A 68 10.15 6.07 4.73
C VAL A 68 10.31 7.53 5.16
N MET A 69 11.51 7.92 5.61
CA MET A 69 11.78 9.29 6.05
C MET A 69 11.45 10.33 4.96
N GLY A 70 10.65 11.33 5.34
CA GLY A 70 10.24 12.43 4.45
C GLY A 70 9.16 12.06 3.42
N LEU A 71 8.52 10.89 3.55
CA LEU A 71 7.34 10.51 2.78
C LEU A 71 6.07 10.98 3.48
N ASP A 72 5.03 11.23 2.68
CA ASP A 72 3.72 11.66 3.18
C ASP A 72 2.81 10.45 3.45
N VAL A 73 2.98 9.37 2.67
CA VAL A 73 2.12 8.19 2.68
C VAL A 73 2.94 6.94 2.45
N ILE A 74 2.65 5.88 3.21
CA ILE A 74 3.20 4.54 2.99
C ILE A 74 2.08 3.59 2.58
N PHE A 75 2.33 2.79 1.55
CA PHE A 75 1.58 1.59 1.21
C PHE A 75 2.46 0.37 1.46
N ALA A 76 1.96 -0.59 2.22
CA ALA A 76 2.61 -1.88 2.38
C ALA A 76 1.78 -2.97 1.69
N MET A 77 2.33 -3.57 0.63
CA MET A 77 1.71 -4.70 -0.05
C MET A 77 2.09 -5.98 0.71
N LEU A 78 1.09 -6.59 1.34
CA LEU A 78 1.23 -7.75 2.22
C LEU A 78 0.27 -8.89 1.82
N GLY A 79 -0.41 -8.79 0.67
CA GLY A 79 -1.41 -9.76 0.21
C GLY A 79 -0.87 -11.17 -0.04
N ASP A 80 0.42 -11.29 -0.32
CA ASP A 80 1.12 -12.56 -0.54
C ASP A 80 1.63 -13.21 0.76
N GLN A 81 1.50 -12.52 1.91
CA GLN A 81 2.03 -13.00 3.18
C GLN A 81 1.04 -13.87 3.94
N PRO A 82 1.52 -14.96 4.57
CA PRO A 82 0.68 -15.73 5.48
C PRO A 82 0.33 -14.91 6.73
N PRO A 83 -0.88 -15.09 7.31
CA PRO A 83 -1.35 -14.32 8.46
C PRO A 83 -0.38 -14.30 9.65
N GLN A 84 0.37 -15.39 9.88
CA GLN A 84 1.31 -15.51 11.00
C GLN A 84 2.52 -14.58 10.89
N GLN A 85 2.85 -14.13 9.68
CA GLN A 85 3.97 -13.21 9.43
C GLN A 85 3.52 -11.74 9.44
N LEU A 86 2.22 -11.47 9.36
CA LEU A 86 1.68 -10.12 9.29
C LEU A 86 1.86 -9.32 10.58
N PRO A 87 1.55 -9.83 11.80
CA PRO A 87 1.69 -9.05 13.03
C PRO A 87 3.09 -8.45 13.26
N PRO A 88 4.22 -9.19 13.15
CA PRO A 88 5.54 -8.59 13.35
C PRO A 88 5.90 -7.58 12.25
N GLN A 89 5.57 -7.85 10.99
CA GLN A 89 5.80 -6.90 9.88
C GLN A 89 4.98 -5.61 10.04
N CYS A 90 3.71 -5.73 10.44
CA CYS A 90 2.84 -4.58 10.69
C CYS A 90 3.30 -3.79 11.92
N GLY A 91 3.78 -4.46 12.97
CA GLY A 91 4.40 -3.79 14.12
C GLY A 91 5.60 -2.95 13.71
N ALA A 92 6.53 -3.52 12.92
CA ALA A 92 7.66 -2.80 12.38
C ALA A 92 7.22 -1.60 11.51
N LEU A 93 6.18 -1.75 10.69
CA LEU A 93 5.60 -0.68 9.88
C LEU A 93 5.02 0.46 10.72
N ILE A 94 4.22 0.14 11.73
CA ILE A 94 3.59 1.11 12.64
C ILE A 94 4.67 1.89 13.39
N ASP A 95 5.60 1.19 14.05
CA ASP A 95 6.66 1.83 14.83
C ASP A 95 7.63 2.62 13.95
N GLY A 96 7.94 2.10 12.76
CA GLY A 96 8.80 2.77 11.79
C GLY A 96 8.17 4.03 11.21
N ALA A 97 6.88 3.98 10.86
CA ALA A 97 6.13 5.14 10.39
C ALA A 97 6.03 6.22 11.47
N LEU A 98 5.73 5.84 12.72
CA LEU A 98 5.72 6.77 13.87
C LEU A 98 7.08 7.43 14.07
N ARG A 99 8.16 6.65 14.06
CA ARG A 99 9.54 7.15 14.22
C ARG A 99 9.93 8.12 13.11
N ALA A 100 9.51 7.85 11.88
CA ALA A 100 9.78 8.71 10.72
C ALA A 100 8.83 9.92 10.61
N GLY A 101 7.78 9.98 11.44
CA GLY A 101 6.78 11.03 11.40
C GLY A 101 5.86 10.98 10.18
N VAL A 102 5.67 9.80 9.58
CA VAL A 102 4.78 9.64 8.42
C VAL A 102 3.33 9.60 8.92
N PRO A 103 2.46 10.50 8.45
CA PRO A 103 1.11 10.64 9.00
C PRO A 103 0.15 9.54 8.55
N ARG A 104 0.34 8.95 7.35
CA ARG A 104 -0.63 8.08 6.70
C ARG A 104 -0.03 6.73 6.32
N LEU A 105 -0.67 5.64 6.74
CA LEU A 105 -0.22 4.26 6.51
C LEU A 105 -1.35 3.39 5.94
N PHE A 106 -1.11 2.75 4.80
CA PHE A 106 -2.01 1.76 4.20
C PHE A 106 -1.38 0.38 4.31
N LEU A 107 -2.10 -0.56 4.90
CA LEU A 107 -1.70 -1.97 4.98
C LEU A 107 -2.60 -2.77 4.05
N VAL A 108 -2.09 -3.19 2.91
CA VAL A 108 -2.84 -3.92 1.89
C VAL A 108 -2.62 -5.40 2.06
N GLY A 109 -3.66 -6.17 2.33
CA GLY A 109 -3.54 -7.59 2.66
C GLY A 109 -4.90 -8.24 2.88
N HIS A 110 -4.88 -9.48 3.34
CA HIS A 110 -6.09 -10.19 3.74
C HIS A 110 -6.32 -10.03 5.24
N TRP A 111 -7.35 -9.28 5.64
CA TRP A 111 -7.56 -8.85 7.03
C TRP A 111 -8.79 -9.49 7.68
N GLN A 112 -9.45 -10.43 7.01
CA GLN A 112 -10.66 -11.09 7.53
C GLN A 112 -10.43 -11.72 8.91
N TRP A 113 -9.29 -12.37 9.12
CA TRP A 113 -8.88 -12.97 10.41
C TRP A 113 -8.72 -11.94 11.54
N LEU A 114 -8.40 -10.69 11.21
CA LEU A 114 -8.23 -9.61 12.19
C LEU A 114 -9.54 -8.87 12.46
N VAL A 115 -10.34 -8.62 11.41
CA VAL A 115 -11.56 -7.80 11.50
C VAL A 115 -12.76 -8.61 11.97
N ALA A 116 -12.82 -9.90 11.62
CA ALA A 116 -13.90 -10.81 11.97
C ALA A 116 -13.32 -12.20 12.25
N PRO A 117 -12.56 -12.35 13.37
CA PRO A 117 -11.93 -13.62 13.74
C PRO A 117 -12.98 -14.73 13.85
N GLN A 118 -12.64 -15.92 13.34
CA GLN A 118 -13.57 -17.06 13.32
C GLN A 118 -13.34 -18.01 14.50
N ASP A 119 -12.15 -18.02 15.08
CA ASP A 119 -11.77 -18.88 16.20
C ASP A 119 -10.78 -18.20 17.16
N ALA A 120 -10.45 -18.90 18.25
CA ALA A 120 -9.52 -18.41 19.27
C ALA A 120 -8.08 -18.25 18.76
N ALA A 121 -7.68 -18.94 17.68
CA ALA A 121 -6.36 -18.79 17.09
C ALA A 121 -6.27 -17.48 16.31
N ASP A 122 -7.31 -17.11 15.57
CA ASP A 122 -7.44 -15.80 14.91
C ASP A 122 -7.41 -14.66 15.94
N GLU A 123 -8.20 -14.78 17.02
CA GLU A 123 -8.22 -13.79 18.10
C GLU A 123 -6.83 -13.61 18.72
N GLN A 124 -6.14 -14.71 19.03
CA GLN A 124 -4.81 -14.68 19.63
C GLN A 124 -3.76 -14.11 18.67
N LEU A 125 -3.86 -14.43 17.38
CA LEU A 125 -2.96 -13.91 16.35
C LEU A 125 -3.16 -12.40 16.15
N GLY A 126 -4.41 -11.94 16.18
CA GLY A 126 -4.79 -10.55 15.96
C GLY A 126 -4.64 -9.63 17.16
N ALA A 127 -4.70 -10.16 18.39
CA ALA A 127 -4.73 -9.36 19.62
C ALA A 127 -3.59 -8.33 19.71
N GLY A 128 -2.37 -8.75 19.39
CA GLY A 128 -1.20 -7.87 19.40
C GLY A 128 -1.29 -6.76 18.35
N LEU A 129 -1.65 -7.11 17.11
CA LEU A 129 -1.76 -6.15 16.01
C LEU A 129 -2.93 -5.18 16.21
N ALA A 130 -4.10 -5.68 16.61
CA ALA A 130 -5.27 -4.85 16.91
C ALA A 130 -4.94 -3.79 17.96
N ARG A 131 -4.26 -4.19 19.04
CA ARG A 131 -3.79 -3.27 20.09
C ARG A 131 -2.81 -2.24 19.54
N SER A 132 -1.81 -2.65 18.76
CA SER A 132 -0.83 -1.73 18.16
C SER A 132 -1.51 -0.70 17.26
N LEU A 133 -2.47 -1.11 16.43
CA LEU A 133 -3.25 -0.21 15.59
C LEU A 133 -4.07 0.79 16.42
N GLU A 134 -4.73 0.32 17.48
CA GLU A 134 -5.52 1.17 18.38
C GLU A 134 -4.68 2.23 19.09
N VAL A 135 -3.52 1.85 19.65
CA VAL A 135 -2.69 2.75 20.46
C VAL A 135 -1.72 3.61 19.65
N SER A 136 -1.43 3.25 18.39
CA SER A 136 -0.44 3.94 17.57
C SER A 136 -0.76 5.43 17.34
N GLY A 137 -2.03 5.80 17.28
CA GLY A 137 -2.47 7.15 16.92
C GLY A 137 -2.27 7.50 15.43
N LEU A 138 -1.71 6.61 14.60
CA LEU A 138 -1.54 6.82 13.17
C LEU A 138 -2.89 6.90 12.45
N ASP A 139 -2.93 7.61 11.31
CA ASP A 139 -4.03 7.54 10.36
C ASP A 139 -3.83 6.32 9.45
N TRP A 140 -3.92 5.13 10.03
CA TRP A 140 -3.81 3.88 9.27
C TRP A 140 -5.11 3.54 8.53
N THR A 141 -5.02 2.76 7.47
CA THR A 141 -6.15 2.14 6.78
C THR A 141 -5.76 0.72 6.40
N LEU A 142 -6.53 -0.27 6.85
CA LEU A 142 -6.40 -1.65 6.35
C LEU A 142 -7.12 -1.70 5.02
N VAL A 143 -6.51 -2.29 4.00
CA VAL A 143 -7.12 -2.48 2.68
C VAL A 143 -7.18 -3.98 2.43
N GLU A 144 -8.40 -4.50 2.30
CA GLU A 144 -8.59 -5.88 1.86
C GLU A 144 -8.15 -6.00 0.40
N THR A 145 -7.20 -6.90 0.13
CA THR A 145 -6.70 -7.14 -1.23
C THR A 145 -7.85 -7.56 -2.14
N PRO A 146 -8.14 -6.81 -3.23
CA PRO A 146 -9.15 -7.20 -4.21
C PRO A 146 -8.69 -8.41 -5.02
N ALA A 147 -9.65 -9.18 -5.55
CA ALA A 147 -9.37 -10.31 -6.43
C ALA A 147 -8.98 -9.80 -7.83
N LEU A 148 -7.68 -9.64 -8.06
CA LEU A 148 -7.12 -9.17 -9.33
C LEU A 148 -6.34 -10.28 -10.04
N VAL A 149 -6.25 -10.16 -11.37
CA VAL A 149 -5.36 -11.01 -12.17
C VAL A 149 -3.91 -10.74 -11.74
N GLU A 150 -3.16 -11.79 -11.45
CA GLU A 150 -1.74 -11.69 -11.08
C GLU A 150 -0.83 -11.44 -12.29
N GLY A 151 0.35 -10.88 -12.03
CA GLY A 151 1.41 -10.72 -13.03
C GLY A 151 1.32 -9.46 -13.89
N LEU A 152 0.39 -8.54 -13.60
CA LEU A 152 0.35 -7.23 -14.26
C LEU A 152 1.57 -6.41 -13.85
N ARG A 153 2.15 -5.71 -14.82
CA ARG A 153 3.36 -4.88 -14.67
C ARG A 153 3.00 -3.42 -14.98
N ILE A 154 3.80 -2.48 -14.48
CA ILE A 154 3.62 -1.03 -14.73
C ILE A 154 3.43 -0.71 -16.24
N ASP A 155 4.08 -1.46 -17.16
CA ASP A 155 3.96 -1.25 -18.61
C ASP A 155 2.55 -1.51 -19.15
N ASP A 156 1.81 -2.42 -18.52
CA ASP A 156 0.45 -2.81 -18.94
C ASP A 156 -0.57 -1.67 -18.73
N PHE A 157 -0.21 -0.69 -17.91
CA PHE A 157 -1.01 0.51 -17.63
C PHE A 157 -0.58 1.73 -18.46
N SER A 158 0.35 1.57 -19.40
CA SER A 158 0.80 2.66 -20.27
C SER A 158 -0.22 2.92 -21.40
N ARG A 159 -0.62 4.19 -21.57
CA ARG A 159 -1.57 4.63 -22.62
C ARG A 159 -1.12 4.33 -24.06
N THR A 160 0.14 3.96 -24.26
CA THR A 160 0.74 3.61 -25.56
C THR A 160 0.54 2.13 -25.94
N ALA A 161 0.14 1.27 -25.00
CA ALA A 161 -0.25 -0.09 -25.31
C ALA A 161 -1.65 -0.10 -25.97
N ALA A 162 -1.95 -1.17 -26.71
CA ALA A 162 -3.26 -1.48 -27.31
C ALA A 162 -4.41 -1.36 -26.27
N PRO A 163 -5.71 -1.45 -26.62
CA PRO A 163 -6.78 -1.20 -25.63
C PRO A 163 -6.53 -1.97 -24.35
N VAL A 164 -6.41 -1.23 -23.24
CA VAL A 164 -6.07 -1.76 -21.91
C VAL A 164 -7.05 -2.88 -21.61
N ASP A 165 -6.55 -4.09 -21.43
CA ASP A 165 -7.36 -5.26 -21.11
C ASP A 165 -8.18 -5.01 -19.82
N VAL A 166 -9.34 -5.66 -19.70
CA VAL A 166 -10.29 -5.50 -18.59
C VAL A 166 -9.59 -5.68 -17.24
N ALA A 167 -8.68 -6.65 -17.13
CA ALA A 167 -7.91 -6.90 -15.93
C ALA A 167 -7.04 -5.71 -15.51
N SER A 168 -6.38 -5.06 -16.47
CA SER A 168 -5.57 -3.87 -16.23
C SER A 168 -6.44 -2.65 -15.90
N GLN A 169 -7.62 -2.52 -16.50
CA GLN A 169 -8.58 -1.46 -16.15
C GLN A 169 -9.08 -1.61 -14.71
N GLN A 170 -9.38 -2.84 -14.28
CA GLN A 170 -9.85 -3.14 -12.93
C GLN A 170 -8.76 -2.84 -11.88
N ALA A 171 -7.53 -3.32 -12.09
CA ALA A 171 -6.42 -3.02 -11.19
C ALA A 171 -6.12 -1.51 -11.13
N LEU A 172 -6.20 -0.80 -12.25
CA LEU A 172 -6.03 0.64 -12.31
C LEU A 172 -7.15 1.37 -11.53
N ALA A 173 -8.40 0.96 -11.69
CA ALA A 173 -9.52 1.55 -10.95
C ALA A 173 -9.37 1.37 -9.43
N CYS A 174 -8.92 0.18 -8.99
CA CYS A 174 -8.59 -0.06 -7.58
C CYS A 174 -7.46 0.85 -7.08
N ALA A 175 -6.38 0.99 -7.86
CA ALA A 175 -5.27 1.87 -7.55
C ALA A 175 -5.69 3.35 -7.47
N GLU A 176 -6.51 3.80 -8.41
CA GLU A 176 -7.04 5.17 -8.44
C GLU A 176 -7.92 5.46 -7.23
N ALA A 177 -8.77 4.51 -6.83
CA ALA A 177 -9.59 4.61 -5.63
C ALA A 177 -8.76 4.70 -4.35
N LEU A 178 -7.63 3.97 -4.27
CA LEU A 178 -6.69 4.09 -3.13
C LEU A 178 -6.03 5.47 -3.08
N LEU A 179 -5.61 6.01 -4.22
CA LEU A 179 -5.04 7.36 -4.29
C LEU A 179 -6.10 8.44 -3.96
N ASP A 180 -7.35 8.21 -4.33
CA ASP A 180 -8.45 9.10 -3.92
C ASP A 180 -8.70 9.00 -2.42
N GLU A 181 -8.64 7.81 -1.83
CA GLU A 181 -8.73 7.59 -0.38
C GLU A 181 -7.57 8.23 0.40
N VAL A 182 -6.36 8.30 -0.17
CA VAL A 182 -5.25 9.07 0.42
C VAL A 182 -5.66 10.53 0.61
N ARG A 183 -6.28 11.13 -0.42
CA ARG A 183 -6.66 12.54 -0.43
C ARG A 183 -7.88 12.83 0.43
N LEU A 184 -8.90 11.97 0.36
CA LEU A 184 -10.16 12.15 1.05
C LEU A 184 -10.08 11.73 2.51
N GLY A 185 -9.30 10.69 2.81
CA GLY A 185 -9.11 10.15 4.16
C GLY A 185 -10.43 9.75 4.82
N LEU A 186 -11.31 9.05 4.09
CA LEU A 186 -12.64 8.66 4.57
C LEU A 186 -12.59 7.45 5.50
N HIS A 187 -11.58 6.59 5.34
CA HIS A 187 -11.46 5.30 6.03
C HIS A 187 -10.28 5.28 6.99
N ARG A 188 -10.07 6.38 7.75
CA ARG A 188 -9.03 6.40 8.79
C ARG A 188 -9.40 5.46 9.93
N ARG A 189 -8.44 4.63 10.31
CA ARG A 189 -8.56 3.60 11.36
C ARG A 189 -9.68 2.60 11.08
N GLN A 190 -9.87 2.26 9.81
CA GLN A 190 -10.89 1.33 9.34
C GLN A 190 -10.31 0.33 8.34
N CYS A 191 -11.06 -0.75 8.12
CA CYS A 191 -10.80 -1.69 7.03
C CYS A 191 -11.64 -1.33 5.80
N LEU A 192 -10.96 -0.94 4.73
CA LEU A 192 -11.51 -0.64 3.42
C LEU A 192 -11.55 -1.92 2.58
N ARG A 193 -12.72 -2.23 2.02
CA ARG A 193 -12.86 -3.21 0.95
C ARG A 193 -13.11 -2.48 -0.36
N LEU A 194 -12.18 -2.59 -1.30
CA LEU A 194 -12.38 -2.07 -2.64
C LEU A 194 -13.45 -2.93 -3.32
N ARG A 195 -14.55 -2.30 -3.75
CA ARG A 195 -15.58 -3.01 -4.51
C ARG A 195 -15.07 -3.28 -5.91
N ASP A 196 -15.33 -4.48 -6.42
CA ASP A 196 -15.16 -4.75 -7.84
C ASP A 196 -16.10 -3.82 -8.64
N PRO A 197 -15.58 -3.06 -9.61
CA PRO A 197 -16.42 -2.33 -10.57
C PRO A 197 -17.04 -3.35 -11.53
N GLY A 198 -18.00 -4.15 -11.06
CA GLY A 198 -18.62 -5.20 -11.87
C GLY A 198 -19.68 -6.07 -11.19
N SER A 199 -20.18 -5.71 -10.00
CA SER A 199 -21.37 -6.36 -9.39
C SER A 199 -22.63 -5.57 -9.65
#